data_AF-A0AAJ5ZNQ0-F1
#
_entry.id   AF-A0AAJ5ZNQ0-F1
#
_cell.length_a   1.000
_cell.length_b   1.000
_cell.length_c   1.000
_cell.angle_alpha   90.00
_cell.angle_beta   90.00
_cell.angle_gamma   90.00
#
_symmetry.space_group_name_H-M   'P 1'
#
loop_
_entity.id
_entity.type
_entity.pdbx_description
1 polymer ?
#
loop_
_entity_poly.entity_id
_entity_poly.type
_entity_poly.pdbx_seq_one_letter_code
_entity_poly.pdbx_strand_id
1 'polypeptide(L)'
;MADHTIPHNPHSTASIAGHPVHAMLIPFPIAFFVATFVCDLVFWRTGNPAWVAPSLWLLGAGLIMAALAALAGLTDILGDAQIRNLRDVWLHAGGNVIVVLIELYNWYFRYIHGEAAVVPVGLVLSLIVVLILLFTGWKGWGMVYRHHVGVADGPAEMH
;
A
#
# COMPACT_ATOMS: atom_id res chain seq x y z
N MET A 1 -16.87 23.23 -35.19
CA MET A 1 -17.62 22.59 -34.10
C MET A 1 -16.57 22.03 -33.16
N ALA A 2 -16.24 22.77 -32.11
CA ALA A 2 -15.21 22.34 -31.16
C ALA A 2 -15.79 21.21 -30.32
N ASP A 3 -15.08 20.07 -30.30
CA ASP A 3 -15.38 18.94 -29.43
C ASP A 3 -15.15 19.41 -27.99
N HIS A 4 -16.24 19.79 -27.31
CA HIS A 4 -16.22 20.05 -25.88
C HIS A 4 -16.15 18.71 -25.16
N THR A 5 -14.95 18.14 -25.07
CA THR A 5 -14.71 17.03 -24.16
C THR A 5 -14.91 17.55 -22.74
N ILE A 6 -15.99 17.11 -22.09
CA ILE A 6 -16.22 17.42 -20.68
C ILE A 6 -15.01 16.83 -19.90
N PRO A 7 -14.31 17.65 -19.08
CA PRO A 7 -13.26 17.13 -18.23
C PRO A 7 -13.86 16.08 -17.28
N HIS A 8 -13.36 14.86 -17.36
CA HIS A 8 -13.74 13.73 -16.52
C HIS A 8 -12.58 13.43 -15.58
N ASN A 9 -12.89 12.97 -14.37
CA ASN A 9 -11.88 12.57 -13.41
C ASN A 9 -11.14 11.30 -13.88
N PRO A 10 -9.90 11.06 -13.41
CA PRO A 10 -9.23 9.79 -13.66
C PRO A 10 -10.00 8.64 -13.01
N HIS A 11 -10.29 7.59 -13.79
CA HIS A 11 -11.17 6.50 -13.36
C HIS A 11 -10.38 5.22 -13.01
N SER A 12 -10.74 4.58 -11.91
CA SER A 12 -10.21 3.26 -11.55
C SER A 12 -10.84 2.19 -12.45
N THR A 13 -9.99 1.50 -13.22
CA THR A 13 -10.42 0.47 -14.17
C THR A 13 -10.82 -0.81 -13.43
N ALA A 14 -10.16 -1.11 -12.30
CA ALA A 14 -10.57 -2.18 -11.40
C ALA A 14 -11.51 -1.66 -10.32
N SER A 15 -12.82 -1.68 -10.59
CA SER A 15 -13.85 -1.25 -9.64
C SER A 15 -14.95 -2.30 -9.44
N ILE A 16 -15.54 -2.32 -8.24
CA ILE A 16 -16.73 -3.13 -7.92
C ILE A 16 -17.81 -2.17 -7.43
N ALA A 17 -18.97 -2.16 -8.09
CA ALA A 17 -20.08 -1.24 -7.79
C ALA A 17 -19.67 0.25 -7.74
N GLY A 18 -18.72 0.67 -8.59
CA GLY A 18 -18.22 2.05 -8.64
C GLY A 18 -17.13 2.37 -7.61
N HIS A 19 -16.72 1.40 -6.78
CA HIS A 19 -15.68 1.60 -5.79
C HIS A 19 -14.33 1.01 -6.27
N PRO A 20 -13.23 1.80 -6.26
CA PRO A 20 -11.90 1.34 -6.65
C PRO A 20 -11.40 0.18 -5.78
N VAL A 21 -11.14 -0.99 -6.39
CA VAL A 21 -10.68 -2.19 -5.66
C VAL A 21 -9.33 -1.95 -5.01
N HIS A 22 -8.43 -1.25 -5.70
CA HIS A 22 -7.12 -0.87 -5.17
C HIS A 22 -7.25 -0.08 -3.85
N ALA A 23 -8.14 0.92 -3.81
CA ALA A 23 -8.38 1.74 -2.61
C ALA A 23 -8.97 0.95 -1.44
N MET A 24 -9.78 -0.08 -1.72
CA MET A 24 -10.28 -0.98 -0.67
C MET A 24 -9.19 -1.89 -0.09
N LEU A 25 -8.19 -2.27 -0.89
CA LEU A 25 -7.18 -3.24 -0.50
C LEU A 25 -5.99 -2.61 0.25
N ILE A 26 -5.61 -1.37 -0.07
CA ILE A 26 -4.45 -0.68 0.53
C ILE A 26 -4.45 -0.64 2.08
N PRO A 27 -5.58 -0.46 2.80
CA PRO A 27 -5.56 -0.39 4.26
C PRO A 27 -5.03 -1.66 4.93
N PHE A 28 -5.21 -2.84 4.32
CA PHE A 28 -4.80 -4.12 4.89
C PHE A 28 -3.27 -4.30 5.00
N PRO A 29 -2.47 -4.17 3.93
CA PRO A 29 -1.02 -4.27 4.05
C PRO A 29 -0.44 -3.20 4.98
N ILE A 30 -0.99 -1.97 4.97
CA ILE A 30 -0.56 -0.91 5.89
C ILE A 30 -0.77 -1.36 7.34
N ALA A 31 -1.99 -1.81 7.69
CA ALA A 31 -2.30 -2.26 9.04
C ALA A 31 -1.41 -3.43 9.48
N PHE A 32 -1.17 -4.40 8.60
CA PHE A 32 -0.36 -5.59 8.92
C PHE A 32 1.12 -5.27 9.10
N PHE A 33 1.73 -4.44 8.26
CA PHE A 33 3.13 -4.05 8.41
C PHE A 33 3.35 -3.13 9.62
N VAL A 34 2.43 -2.19 9.88
CA VAL A 34 2.48 -1.37 11.11
C VAL A 34 2.30 -2.24 12.36
N ALA A 35 1.36 -3.18 12.36
CA ALA A 35 1.19 -4.11 13.47
C ALA A 35 2.43 -4.99 13.69
N THR A 36 3.11 -5.41 12.61
CA THR A 36 4.38 -6.13 12.70
C THR A 36 5.43 -5.31 13.46
N PHE A 37 5.61 -4.03 13.09
CA PHE A 37 6.53 -3.14 13.80
C PHE A 37 6.18 -2.99 15.29
N VAL A 38 4.88 -2.93 15.63
CA VAL A 38 4.43 -2.90 17.03
C VAL A 38 4.78 -4.20 17.74
N CYS A 39 4.55 -5.38 17.13
CA CYS A 39 4.97 -6.66 17.70
C CYS A 39 6.47 -6.71 17.96
N ASP A 40 7.28 -6.23 17.03
CA ASP A 40 8.75 -6.18 17.16
C ASP A 40 9.17 -5.27 18.31
N LEU A 41 8.52 -4.12 18.46
CA LEU A 41 8.79 -3.17 19.53
C LEU A 41 8.45 -3.78 20.89
N VAL A 42 7.31 -4.45 21.00
CA VAL A 42 6.92 -5.14 22.25
C VAL A 42 7.89 -6.27 22.55
N PHE A 43 8.24 -7.12 21.57
CA PHE A 43 9.21 -8.18 21.74
C PHE A 43 10.57 -7.64 22.21
N TRP A 44 11.10 -6.60 21.57
CA TRP A 44 12.35 -5.96 21.95
C TRP A 44 12.33 -5.43 23.39
N ARG A 45 11.19 -4.91 23.85
CA ARG A 45 11.04 -4.33 25.19
C ARG A 45 10.80 -5.36 26.28
N THR A 46 10.06 -6.43 25.99
CA THR A 46 9.63 -7.40 27.01
C THR A 46 10.37 -8.72 26.95
N GLY A 47 11.06 -9.03 25.85
CA GLY A 47 11.66 -10.35 25.59
C GLY A 47 10.64 -11.49 25.54
N ASN A 48 9.35 -11.20 25.32
CA ASN A 48 8.30 -12.22 25.39
C ASN A 48 8.10 -12.87 24.01
N PRO A 49 8.44 -14.16 23.83
CA PRO A 49 8.40 -14.83 22.52
C PRO A 49 6.98 -14.97 21.94
N ALA A 50 5.92 -14.71 22.72
CA ALA A 50 4.54 -14.72 22.24
C ALA A 50 4.29 -13.73 21.09
N TRP A 51 5.15 -12.72 20.90
CA TRP A 51 5.05 -11.71 19.83
C TRP A 51 5.75 -12.12 18.53
N VAL A 52 6.60 -13.15 18.55
CA VAL A 52 7.37 -13.60 17.38
C VAL A 52 6.45 -14.21 16.32
N ALA A 53 5.62 -15.19 16.70
CA ALA A 53 4.74 -15.86 15.75
C ALA A 53 3.70 -14.91 15.11
N PRO A 54 2.98 -14.06 15.86
CA PRO A 54 2.09 -13.06 15.26
C PRO A 54 2.78 -12.14 14.26
N SER A 55 4.00 -11.68 14.55
CA SER A 55 4.76 -10.82 13.63
C SER A 55 5.03 -11.51 12.28
N LEU A 56 5.36 -12.80 12.30
CA LEU A 56 5.62 -13.58 11.08
C LEU A 56 4.34 -13.78 10.24
N TRP A 57 3.21 -14.06 10.89
CA TRP A 57 1.91 -14.19 10.22
C TRP A 57 1.41 -12.87 9.65
N LEU A 58 1.58 -11.76 10.37
CA LEU A 58 1.24 -10.42 9.91
C LEU A 58 2.05 -10.03 8.67
N LEU A 59 3.35 -10.32 8.65
CA LEU A 59 4.20 -10.13 7.47
C LEU A 59 3.68 -10.92 6.27
N GLY A 60 3.36 -12.21 6.45
CA GLY A 60 2.83 -13.05 5.38
C GLY A 60 1.48 -12.54 4.85
N ALA A 61 0.56 -12.20 5.74
CA ALA A 61 -0.74 -11.63 5.37
C ALA A 61 -0.60 -10.27 4.68
N GLY A 62 0.31 -9.42 5.17
CA GLY A 62 0.68 -8.13 4.57
C GLY A 62 1.17 -8.28 3.15
N LEU A 63 2.07 -9.23 2.90
CA LEU A 63 2.60 -9.51 1.56
C LEU A 63 1.52 -10.00 0.59
N ILE A 64 0.63 -10.89 1.03
CA ILE A 64 -0.51 -11.35 0.22
C ILE A 64 -1.41 -10.17 -0.15
N MET A 65 -1.81 -9.35 0.83
CA MET A 65 -2.69 -8.21 0.58
C MET A 65 -2.02 -7.12 -0.25
N ALA A 66 -0.71 -6.90 -0.08
CA ALA A 66 0.06 -5.98 -0.91
C ALA A 66 0.14 -6.46 -2.36
N ALA A 67 0.28 -7.76 -2.60
CA ALA A 67 0.25 -8.32 -3.96
C ALA A 67 -1.12 -8.11 -4.63
N LEU A 68 -2.22 -8.38 -3.91
CA LEU A 68 -3.57 -8.12 -4.42
C LEU A 68 -3.79 -6.63 -4.73
N ALA A 69 -3.37 -5.75 -3.82
CA ALA A 69 -3.45 -4.30 -4.01
C ALA A 69 -2.60 -3.83 -5.21
N ALA A 70 -1.41 -4.39 -5.39
CA ALA A 70 -0.52 -4.05 -6.51
C ALA A 70 -1.10 -4.48 -7.85
N LEU A 71 -1.75 -5.64 -7.93
CA LEU A 71 -2.44 -6.09 -9.15
C LEU A 71 -3.57 -5.13 -9.53
N ALA A 72 -4.42 -4.74 -8.57
CA ALA A 72 -5.49 -3.77 -8.80
C ALA A 72 -4.95 -2.38 -9.17
N GLY A 73 -3.88 -1.92 -8.52
CA GLY A 73 -3.23 -0.65 -8.84
C GLY A 73 -2.59 -0.64 -10.23
N LEU A 74 -1.99 -1.76 -10.64
CA LEU A 74 -1.40 -1.89 -11.98
C LEU A 74 -2.47 -1.85 -13.06
N THR A 75 -3.63 -2.47 -12.85
CA THR A 75 -4.75 -2.38 -13.80
C THR A 75 -5.24 -0.94 -13.96
N ASP A 76 -5.27 -0.15 -12.90
CA ASP A 76 -5.65 1.27 -12.95
C ASP A 76 -4.63 2.12 -13.71
N ILE A 77 -3.33 1.90 -13.44
CA ILE A 77 -2.25 2.60 -14.15
C ILE A 77 -2.27 2.26 -15.64
N LEU A 78 -2.43 0.99 -16.02
CA LEU A 78 -2.43 0.61 -17.44
C LEU A 78 -3.71 1.04 -18.17
N GLY A 79 -4.85 1.08 -17.46
CA GLY A 79 -6.15 1.44 -18.02
C GLY A 79 -6.35 2.93 -18.29
N ASP A 80 -5.70 3.81 -17.53
CA ASP A 80 -5.92 5.26 -17.63
C ASP A 80 -4.60 6.04 -17.89
N ALA A 81 -4.57 6.81 -18.99
CA ALA A 81 -3.44 7.67 -19.34
C ALA A 81 -3.28 8.88 -18.41
N GLN A 82 -4.38 9.39 -17.84
CA GLN A 82 -4.35 10.50 -16.89
C GLN A 82 -3.64 10.07 -15.60
N ILE A 83 -3.93 8.87 -15.10
CA ILE A 83 -3.24 8.27 -13.93
C ILE A 83 -1.74 8.14 -14.22
N ARG A 84 -1.35 7.63 -15.39
CA ARG A 84 0.07 7.47 -15.76
C ARG A 84 0.89 8.76 -15.81
N ASN A 85 0.25 9.88 -16.09
CA ASN A 85 0.94 11.17 -16.15
C ASN A 85 1.15 11.83 -14.77
N LEU A 86 0.60 11.25 -13.71
CA LEU A 86 0.80 11.74 -12.34
C LEU A 86 2.14 11.25 -11.78
N ARG A 87 3.04 12.18 -11.48
CA ARG A 87 4.31 11.86 -10.80
C ARG A 87 4.08 11.15 -9.45
N ASP A 88 3.03 11.52 -8.73
CA ASP A 88 2.72 10.94 -7.42
C ASP A 88 2.32 9.46 -7.51
N VAL A 89 1.74 9.00 -8.64
CA VAL A 89 1.48 7.56 -8.90
C VAL A 89 2.77 6.77 -8.91
N TRP A 90 3.79 7.24 -9.61
CA TRP A 90 5.07 6.53 -9.72
C TRP A 90 5.86 6.53 -8.42
N LEU A 91 5.81 7.63 -7.66
CA LEU A 91 6.43 7.69 -6.33
C LEU A 91 5.72 6.75 -5.34
N HIS A 92 4.40 6.71 -5.38
CA HIS A 92 3.60 5.80 -4.57
C HIS A 92 3.86 4.33 -4.94
N ALA A 93 3.73 3.97 -6.23
CA ALA A 93 3.92 2.61 -6.70
C ALA A 93 5.35 2.12 -6.48
N GLY A 94 6.35 2.92 -6.85
CA GLY A 94 7.77 2.57 -6.67
C GLY A 94 8.15 2.40 -5.19
N GLY A 95 7.68 3.29 -4.32
CA GLY A 95 7.91 3.16 -2.87
C GLY A 95 7.24 1.92 -2.27
N ASN A 96 6.04 1.55 -2.73
CA ASN A 96 5.38 0.34 -2.27
C ASN A 96 6.03 -0.95 -2.79
N VAL A 97 6.64 -0.93 -3.98
CA VAL A 97 7.49 -2.05 -4.44
C VAL A 97 8.67 -2.24 -3.48
N ILE A 98 9.33 -1.15 -3.07
CA ILE A 98 10.43 -1.22 -2.08
C ILE A 98 9.93 -1.79 -0.75
N VAL A 99 8.77 -1.35 -0.26
CA VAL A 99 8.13 -1.92 0.96
C VAL A 99 7.96 -3.43 0.82
N VAL A 100 7.37 -3.90 -0.28
CA VAL A 100 7.14 -5.34 -0.50
C VAL A 100 8.43 -6.13 -0.54
N LEU A 101 9.49 -5.62 -1.21
CA LEU A 101 10.78 -6.29 -1.26
C LEU A 101 11.44 -6.39 0.12
N ILE A 102 11.37 -5.31 0.91
CA ILE A 102 11.91 -5.30 2.28
C ILE A 102 11.14 -6.29 3.16
N GLU A 103 9.81 -6.27 3.11
CA GLU A 103 9.00 -7.15 3.97
C GLU A 103 9.05 -8.61 3.51
N LEU A 104 9.25 -8.88 2.23
CA LEU A 104 9.47 -10.23 1.72
C LEU A 104 10.78 -10.79 2.28
N TYR A 105 11.85 -9.98 2.27
CA TYR A 105 13.11 -10.35 2.91
C TYR A 105 12.95 -10.53 4.43
N ASN A 106 12.27 -9.60 5.11
CA ASN A 106 12.01 -9.66 6.55
C ASN A 106 11.26 -10.95 6.94
N TRP A 107 10.17 -11.26 6.22
CA TRP A 107 9.39 -12.48 6.39
C TRP A 107 10.23 -13.73 6.18
N TYR A 108 10.96 -13.80 5.07
CA TYR A 108 11.83 -14.94 4.75
C TYR A 108 12.95 -15.12 5.79
N PHE A 109 13.60 -14.03 6.19
CA PHE A 109 14.67 -14.06 7.17
C PHE A 109 14.18 -14.59 8.53
N ARG A 110 12.98 -14.17 8.97
CA ARG A 110 12.32 -14.68 10.17
C ARG A 110 11.87 -16.13 10.03
N TYR A 111 11.40 -16.54 8.86
CA TYR A 111 11.01 -17.93 8.61
C TYR A 111 12.20 -18.89 8.79
N ILE A 112 13.41 -18.47 8.38
CA ILE A 112 14.62 -19.30 8.48
C ILE A 112 15.28 -19.25 9.87
N HIS A 113 15.34 -18.08 10.50
CA HIS A 113 16.14 -17.87 11.72
C HIS A 113 15.28 -17.72 13.00
N GLY A 114 13.96 -17.75 12.88
CA GLY A 114 13.03 -17.68 14.00
C GLY A 114 13.17 -16.40 14.83
N GLU A 115 13.15 -16.56 16.16
CA GLU A 115 13.18 -15.46 17.12
C GLU A 115 14.39 -14.54 16.97
N ALA A 116 15.57 -15.08 16.67
CA ALA A 116 16.81 -14.31 16.53
C ALA A 116 16.79 -13.32 15.34
N ALA A 117 15.89 -13.49 14.37
CA ALA A 117 15.74 -12.56 13.25
C ALA A 117 14.93 -11.31 13.60
N VAL A 118 14.14 -11.33 14.68
CA VAL A 118 13.25 -10.21 15.03
C VAL A 118 14.06 -8.99 15.49
N VAL A 119 15.08 -9.20 16.31
CA VAL A 119 15.96 -8.12 16.82
C VAL A 119 17.42 -8.46 16.56
N PRO A 120 18.24 -7.50 16.06
CA PRO A 120 17.87 -6.13 15.70
C PRO A 120 17.34 -5.98 14.27
N VAL A 121 17.60 -6.95 13.40
CA VAL A 121 17.41 -6.82 11.95
C VAL A 121 15.94 -6.62 11.60
N GLY A 122 15.06 -7.52 12.02
CA GLY A 122 13.63 -7.45 11.72
C GLY A 122 12.97 -6.15 12.17
N LEU A 123 13.29 -5.67 13.37
CA LEU A 123 12.81 -4.42 13.93
C LEU A 123 13.25 -3.18 13.12
N VAL A 124 14.51 -3.16 12.66
CA VAL A 124 15.00 -2.06 11.82
C VAL A 124 14.32 -2.05 10.47
N LEU A 125 14.13 -3.22 9.86
CA LEU A 125 13.42 -3.34 8.57
C LEU A 125 11.96 -2.90 8.69
N SER A 126 11.24 -3.34 9.72
CA SER A 126 9.85 -2.93 9.93
C SER A 126 9.71 -1.43 10.24
N LEU A 127 10.66 -0.83 10.97
CA LEU A 127 10.72 0.63 11.14
C LEU A 127 10.91 1.36 9.80
N ILE A 128 11.87 0.92 8.97
CA ILE A 128 12.11 1.51 7.64
C ILE A 128 10.83 1.43 6.79
N VAL A 129 10.15 0.29 6.82
CA VAL A 129 8.89 0.10 6.08
C VAL A 129 7.81 1.06 6.56
N VAL A 130 7.62 1.22 7.87
CA VAL A 130 6.64 2.18 8.41
C VAL A 130 6.94 3.60 7.93
N LEU A 131 8.21 4.01 7.92
CA LEU A 131 8.61 5.33 7.42
C LEU A 131 8.33 5.50 5.92
N ILE A 132 8.59 4.47 5.11
CA ILE A 132 8.26 4.49 3.68
C ILE A 132 6.75 4.55 3.47
N LEU A 133 5.97 3.77 4.23
CA LEU A 133 4.49 3.77 4.16
C LEU A 133 3.89 5.13 4.50
N LEU A 134 4.45 5.85 5.48
CA LEU A 134 4.03 7.23 5.77
C LEU A 134 4.26 8.15 4.55
N PHE A 135 5.41 8.03 3.90
CA PHE A 135 5.73 8.81 2.70
C PHE A 135 4.85 8.42 1.51
N THR A 136 4.73 7.13 1.18
CA THR A 136 3.94 6.66 0.04
C THR A 136 2.46 6.86 0.28
N GLY A 137 1.98 6.74 1.51
CA GLY A 137 0.61 7.07 1.92
C GLY A 137 0.29 8.55 1.66
N TRP A 138 1.19 9.47 2.04
CA TRP A 138 1.04 10.90 1.73
C TRP A 138 0.90 11.16 0.23
N LYS A 139 1.70 10.46 -0.59
CA LYS A 139 1.59 10.51 -2.06
C LYS A 139 0.28 9.93 -2.58
N GLY A 140 -0.19 8.84 -1.96
CA GLY A 140 -1.51 8.25 -2.17
C GLY A 140 -2.65 9.26 -2.01
N TRP A 141 -2.68 9.93 -0.85
CA TRP A 141 -3.68 10.95 -0.56
C TRP A 141 -3.63 12.15 -1.51
N GLY A 142 -2.44 12.53 -1.98
CA GLY A 142 -2.30 13.58 -3.00
C GLY A 142 -3.07 13.25 -4.29
N MET A 143 -3.07 11.98 -4.72
CA MET A 143 -3.80 11.55 -5.91
C MET A 143 -5.31 11.62 -5.72
N VAL A 144 -5.81 11.21 -4.56
CA VAL A 144 -7.26 11.25 -4.26
C VAL A 144 -7.75 12.68 -4.11
N TYR A 145 -7.09 13.49 -3.28
CA TYR A 145 -7.60 14.82 -2.91
C TYR A 145 -7.24 15.94 -3.89
N ARG A 146 -6.14 15.84 -4.65
CA ARG A 146 -5.74 16.89 -5.60
C ARG A 146 -6.04 16.53 -7.04
N HIS A 147 -6.00 15.24 -7.35
CA HIS A 147 -6.17 14.75 -8.72
C HIS A 147 -7.46 13.96 -8.92
N HIS A 148 -8.32 13.86 -7.89
CA HIS A 148 -9.63 13.22 -7.94
C HIS A 148 -9.60 11.77 -8.47
N VAL A 149 -8.47 11.08 -8.33
CA VAL A 149 -8.33 9.70 -8.78
C VAL A 149 -9.28 8.80 -7.98
N GLY A 150 -10.18 8.11 -8.69
CA GLY A 150 -11.16 7.21 -8.08
C GLY A 150 -12.37 7.92 -7.47
N VAL A 151 -12.58 9.20 -7.77
CA VAL A 151 -13.80 9.95 -7.42
C VAL A 151 -14.76 9.90 -8.60
N ALA A 152 -15.99 9.43 -8.37
CA ALA A 152 -17.02 9.42 -9.40
C ALA A 152 -17.32 10.84 -9.90
N ASP A 153 -17.53 10.98 -11.20
CA ASP A 153 -17.97 12.25 -11.78
C ASP A 153 -19.34 12.62 -11.19
N GLY A 154 -19.51 13.88 -10.79
CA GLY A 154 -20.80 14.38 -10.31
C GLY A 154 -21.86 14.28 -11.42
N PRO A 155 -23.16 14.15 -11.09
CA PRO A 155 -24.20 14.24 -12.10
C PRO A 155 -24.03 15.58 -12.83
N ALA A 156 -23.90 15.52 -14.15
CA ALA A 156 -23.77 16.72 -14.97
C ALA A 156 -24.90 17.68 -14.58
N GLU A 157 -24.56 18.87 -14.12
CA GLU A 157 -25.55 19.92 -13.89
C GLU A 157 -26.20 20.24 -15.23
N MET A 158 -27.33 19.57 -15.46
CA MET A 158 -28.26 19.81 -16.54
C MET A 158 -28.97 21.13 -16.29
N HIS A 159 -28.27 22.23 -16.61
CA HIS A 159 -28.80 23.58 -16.73
C HIS A 159 -29.07 23.95 -18.19
#